data_AF-A0A1I7TUD8-F1
#
_entry.id   AF-A0A1I7TUD8-F1
#
_cell.length_a   1.000
_cell.length_b   1.000
_cell.length_c   1.000
_cell.angle_alpha   90.00
_cell.angle_beta   90.00
_cell.angle_gamma   90.00
#
_symmetry.space_group_name_H-M   'P 1'
#
loop_
_entity.id
_entity.type
_entity.pdbx_description
1 polymer ?
#
loop_
_entity_poly.entity_id
_entity_poly.type
_entity_poly.pdbx_seq_one_letter_code
_entity_poly.pdbx_strand_id
1 'polypeptide(L)'
;MTVDRKGSEMIVEGYSIKYKTPEGWNERKNLEKMLEKMMDDLLIFVPDFQLPKFSVRFNGCLANETFLNVFKNRIPQKLIVHTLVVKVFKFRDIFVSPVCVEREQLHVVEYHYMKRLENKIMHVKVSRNECTGEVGDRWKTCTKKVFYKYFRKGQEDIYVDKPELLPPKKQKRRPQYS
;
A
#
# COMPACT_ATOMS: atom_id res chain seq x y z
N MET A 1 -2.19 -4.04 0.53
CA MET A 1 -2.82 -3.86 -0.79
C MET A 1 -1.83 -3.29 -1.79
N THR A 2 -1.81 -3.82 -3.02
CA THR A 2 -1.11 -3.25 -4.17
C THR A 2 -2.14 -2.95 -5.25
N VAL A 3 -2.14 -1.71 -5.75
CA VAL A 3 -3.08 -1.22 -6.75
C VAL A 3 -2.34 -0.88 -8.05
N ASP A 4 -2.69 -1.56 -9.13
CA ASP A 4 -2.11 -1.34 -10.46
C ASP A 4 -3.22 -1.40 -11.53
N ARG A 5 -2.97 -0.72 -12.65
CA ARG A 5 -3.88 -0.70 -13.80
C ARG A 5 -4.17 -2.11 -14.34
N LYS A 6 -3.18 -3.00 -14.33
CA LYS A 6 -3.28 -4.34 -14.91
C LYS A 6 -3.89 -5.38 -13.96
N GLY A 7 -3.97 -5.05 -12.68
CA GLY A 7 -4.45 -5.96 -11.66
C GLY A 7 -3.95 -5.54 -10.28
N SER A 8 -4.73 -5.89 -9.27
CA SER A 8 -4.45 -5.53 -7.88
C SER A 8 -4.35 -6.78 -7.02
N GLU A 9 -3.79 -6.60 -5.83
CA GLU A 9 -3.65 -7.66 -4.84
C GLU A 9 -3.98 -7.11 -3.46
N MET A 10 -4.90 -7.78 -2.77
CA MET A 10 -5.16 -7.58 -1.36
C MET A 10 -4.50 -8.71 -0.57
N ILE A 11 -3.81 -8.35 0.52
CA ILE A 11 -3.30 -9.32 1.48
C ILE A 11 -3.96 -8.98 2.80
N VAL A 12 -4.70 -9.93 3.36
CA VAL A 12 -5.43 -9.81 4.62
C VAL A 12 -5.20 -11.10 5.42
N GLU A 13 -4.77 -10.97 6.67
CA GLU A 13 -4.41 -12.12 7.54
C GLU A 13 -3.44 -13.14 6.90
N GLY A 14 -2.55 -12.67 6.02
CA GLY A 14 -1.61 -13.52 5.27
C GLY A 14 -2.19 -14.18 4.01
N TYR A 15 -3.51 -14.13 3.81
CA TYR A 15 -4.16 -14.61 2.59
C TYR A 15 -4.07 -13.57 1.48
N SER A 16 -3.72 -14.04 0.29
CA SER A 16 -3.55 -13.19 -0.88
C SER A 16 -4.73 -13.37 -1.85
N ILE A 17 -5.46 -12.29 -2.11
CA ILE A 17 -6.55 -12.25 -3.09
C ILE A 17 -6.09 -11.39 -4.27
N LYS A 18 -6.13 -11.96 -5.47
CA LYS A 18 -5.68 -11.32 -6.71
C LYS A 18 -6.88 -10.91 -7.55
N TYR A 19 -6.86 -9.65 -7.97
CA TYR A 19 -7.91 -9.04 -8.78
C TYR A 19 -7.34 -8.74 -10.16
N LYS A 20 -8.00 -9.27 -11.18
CA LYS A 20 -7.71 -8.90 -12.57
C LYS A 20 -8.59 -7.73 -12.97
N THR A 21 -8.00 -6.74 -13.61
CA THR A 21 -8.77 -5.67 -14.26
C THR A 21 -9.57 -6.28 -15.41
N PRO A 22 -10.89 -6.07 -15.48
CA PRO A 22 -11.69 -6.51 -16.62
C PRO A 22 -11.16 -5.95 -17.94
N GLU A 23 -11.32 -6.71 -19.02
CA GLU A 23 -11.04 -6.23 -20.36
C GLU A 23 -12.12 -5.24 -20.83
N GLY A 24 -11.73 -4.27 -21.65
CA GLY A 24 -12.64 -3.27 -22.20
C GLY A 24 -11.96 -1.96 -22.55
N TRP A 25 -12.70 -1.09 -23.24
CA TRP A 25 -12.18 0.13 -23.84
C TRP A 25 -11.95 1.26 -22.83
N ASN A 26 -12.67 1.26 -21.69
CA ASN A 26 -12.54 2.29 -20.67
C ASN A 26 -11.73 1.79 -19.46
N GLU A 27 -10.45 2.12 -19.49
CA GLU A 27 -9.49 1.76 -18.44
C GLU A 27 -9.93 2.19 -17.04
N ARG A 28 -10.41 3.44 -16.88
CA ARG A 28 -10.82 3.96 -15.56
C ARG A 28 -12.01 3.18 -15.02
N LYS A 29 -13.05 2.96 -15.84
CA LYS A 29 -14.24 2.19 -15.44
C LYS A 29 -13.92 0.74 -15.10
N ASN A 30 -12.98 0.14 -15.82
CA ASN A 30 -12.54 -1.24 -15.53
C ASN A 30 -11.76 -1.31 -14.21
N LEU A 31 -10.88 -0.33 -13.97
CA LEU A 31 -10.17 -0.20 -12.70
C LEU A 31 -11.13 0.02 -11.53
N GLU A 32 -12.15 0.88 -11.71
CA GLU A 32 -13.22 1.12 -10.73
C GLU A 32 -13.91 -0.19 -10.35
N LYS A 33 -14.45 -0.95 -11.31
CA LYS A 33 -15.13 -2.22 -11.04
C LYS A 33 -14.26 -3.23 -10.29
N MET A 34 -12.99 -3.32 -10.65
CA MET A 34 -12.04 -4.20 -9.96
C MET A 34 -11.83 -3.75 -8.51
N LEU A 35 -11.69 -2.45 -8.28
CA LEU A 35 -11.52 -1.87 -6.95
C LEU A 35 -12.79 -1.97 -6.12
N GLU A 36 -13.98 -1.83 -6.71
CA GLU A 36 -15.26 -2.03 -6.02
C GLU A 36 -15.33 -3.44 -5.44
N LYS A 37 -15.05 -4.47 -6.26
CA LYS A 37 -14.99 -5.85 -5.78
C LYS A 37 -13.96 -6.04 -4.66
N MET A 38 -12.79 -5.41 -4.79
CA MET A 38 -11.75 -5.47 -3.76
C MET A 38 -12.16 -4.79 -2.44
N MET A 39 -12.98 -3.73 -2.50
CA MET A 39 -13.56 -3.09 -1.32
C MET A 39 -14.68 -3.92 -0.71
N ASP A 40 -15.54 -4.53 -1.55
CA ASP A 40 -16.59 -5.43 -1.09
C ASP A 40 -15.97 -6.62 -0.33
N ASP A 41 -14.88 -7.19 -0.85
CA ASP A 41 -14.13 -8.24 -0.14
C ASP A 41 -13.48 -7.70 1.15
N LEU A 42 -12.92 -6.49 1.15
CA LEU A 42 -12.35 -5.88 2.37
C LEU A 42 -13.39 -5.79 3.50
N LEU A 43 -14.64 -5.42 3.17
CA LEU A 43 -15.73 -5.33 4.15
C LEU A 43 -16.08 -6.68 4.79
N ILE A 44 -15.85 -7.79 4.07
CA ILE A 44 -16.05 -9.15 4.62
C ILE A 44 -14.99 -9.45 5.70
N PHE A 45 -13.74 -9.06 5.47
CA PHE A 45 -12.64 -9.34 6.40
C PHE A 45 -12.53 -8.34 7.55
N VAL A 46 -13.08 -7.14 7.40
CA VAL A 46 -12.91 -6.04 8.37
C VAL A 46 -14.27 -5.40 8.68
N PRO A 47 -15.24 -6.17 9.20
CA PRO A 47 -16.61 -5.70 9.36
C PRO A 47 -16.74 -4.56 10.39
N ASP A 48 -15.80 -4.46 11.33
CA ASP A 48 -15.74 -3.41 12.36
C ASP A 48 -14.85 -2.22 11.97
N PHE A 49 -14.24 -2.27 10.77
CA PHE A 49 -13.33 -1.24 10.24
C PHE A 49 -12.07 -1.03 11.09
N GLN A 50 -11.70 -1.98 11.95
CA GLN A 50 -10.51 -1.88 12.80
C GLN A 50 -9.40 -2.79 12.28
N LEU A 51 -8.20 -2.23 12.10
CA LEU A 51 -7.03 -3.00 11.67
C LEU A 51 -5.78 -2.54 12.42
N PRO A 52 -4.90 -3.44 12.85
CA PRO A 52 -3.61 -3.03 13.44
C PRO A 52 -2.74 -2.27 12.42
N LYS A 53 -2.85 -2.61 11.14
CA LYS A 53 -2.07 -2.01 10.06
C LYS A 53 -2.83 -1.98 8.75
N PHE A 54 -2.84 -0.82 8.11
CA PHE A 54 -3.30 -0.65 6.75
C PHE A 54 -2.14 -0.23 5.85
N SER A 55 -1.85 -1.02 4.83
CA SER A 55 -0.77 -0.72 3.87
C SER A 55 -1.29 -0.74 2.45
N VAL A 56 -1.04 0.35 1.73
CA VAL A 56 -1.43 0.50 0.33
C VAL A 56 -0.23 0.94 -0.51
N ARG A 57 -0.12 0.35 -1.70
CA ARG A 57 0.87 0.71 -2.70
C ARG A 57 0.18 1.07 -4.01
N PHE A 58 0.53 2.20 -4.61
CA PHE A 58 0.04 2.62 -5.91
C PHE A 58 1.13 2.51 -6.98
N ASN A 59 0.83 1.81 -8.07
CA ASN A 59 1.71 1.71 -9.23
C ASN A 59 1.36 2.72 -10.34
N GLY A 60 0.74 3.85 -10.01
CA GLY A 60 0.43 4.94 -10.95
C GLY A 60 -0.56 5.97 -10.37
N CYS A 61 -0.63 7.15 -11.00
CA CYS A 61 -1.51 8.25 -10.56
C CYS A 61 -2.99 7.88 -10.66
N LEU A 62 -3.40 7.30 -11.80
CA LEU A 62 -4.77 6.83 -12.01
C LEU A 62 -5.19 5.80 -10.95
N ALA A 63 -4.28 4.89 -10.57
CA ALA A 63 -4.53 3.89 -9.54
C ALA A 63 -4.87 4.53 -8.19
N ASN A 64 -4.18 5.61 -7.82
CA ASN A 64 -4.43 6.33 -6.58
C ASN A 64 -5.76 7.09 -6.61
N GLU A 65 -5.99 7.92 -7.64
CA GLU A 65 -7.23 8.71 -7.76
C GLU A 65 -8.48 7.83 -7.77
N THR A 66 -8.47 6.76 -8.58
CA THR A 66 -9.59 5.84 -8.67
C THR A 66 -9.80 5.09 -7.36
N PHE A 67 -8.72 4.67 -6.69
CA PHE A 67 -8.81 4.03 -5.39
C PHE A 67 -9.48 4.92 -4.35
N LEU A 68 -9.06 6.18 -4.22
CA LEU A 68 -9.63 7.10 -3.23
C LEU A 68 -11.13 7.34 -3.48
N ASN A 69 -11.52 7.48 -4.75
CA ASN A 69 -12.93 7.63 -5.13
C ASN A 69 -13.76 6.39 -4.77
N VAL A 70 -13.28 5.20 -5.17
CA VAL A 70 -13.98 3.95 -4.87
C VAL A 70 -14.05 3.70 -3.37
N PHE A 71 -12.95 3.92 -2.64
CA PHE A 71 -12.91 3.78 -1.19
C PHE A 71 -13.95 4.67 -0.52
N LYS A 72 -13.99 5.96 -0.86
CA LYS A 72 -14.95 6.92 -0.30
C LYS A 72 -16.41 6.53 -0.56
N ASN A 73 -16.69 5.92 -1.71
CA ASN A 73 -18.05 5.55 -2.10
C ASN A 73 -18.49 4.19 -1.54
N ARG A 74 -17.55 3.27 -1.28
CA ARG A 74 -17.84 1.89 -0.87
C ARG A 74 -17.65 1.63 0.61
N ILE A 75 -16.70 2.32 1.25
CA ILE A 75 -16.41 2.14 2.67
C ILE A 75 -17.22 3.20 3.45
N PRO A 76 -18.18 2.80 4.30
CA PRO A 76 -19.12 3.72 4.94
C PRO A 76 -18.47 4.62 6.00
N GLN A 77 -17.31 4.21 6.54
CA GLN A 77 -16.59 4.96 7.55
C GLN A 77 -15.07 4.81 7.38
N LYS A 78 -14.31 5.72 8.00
CA LYS A 78 -12.85 5.63 7.98
C LYS A 78 -12.37 4.42 8.78
N LEU A 79 -11.27 3.83 8.35
CA LEU A 79 -10.64 2.73 9.08
C LEU A 79 -9.97 3.26 10.35
N ILE A 80 -10.14 2.56 11.45
CA ILE A 80 -9.41 2.80 12.68
C ILE A 80 -8.15 1.94 12.63
N VAL A 81 -6.98 2.57 12.48
CA VAL A 81 -5.71 1.83 12.35
C VAL A 81 -4.61 2.43 13.17
N HIS A 82 -3.77 1.57 13.78
CA HIS A 82 -2.58 2.04 14.50
C HIS A 82 -1.48 2.49 13.52
N THR A 83 -1.29 1.73 12.44
CA THR A 83 -0.20 1.95 11.48
C THR A 83 -0.72 2.11 10.06
N LEU A 84 -0.46 3.25 9.42
CA LEU A 84 -0.67 3.47 8.00
C LEU A 84 0.67 3.42 7.24
N VAL A 85 0.75 2.61 6.18
CA VAL A 85 1.91 2.58 5.28
C VAL A 85 1.48 2.86 3.84
N VAL A 86 1.89 4.00 3.30
CA VAL A 86 1.58 4.43 1.92
C VAL A 86 2.84 4.34 1.08
N LYS A 87 2.81 3.54 0.01
CA LYS A 87 3.94 3.36 -0.91
C LYS A 87 3.60 3.92 -2.30
N VAL A 88 4.41 4.86 -2.78
CA VAL A 88 4.14 5.59 -4.02
C VAL A 88 5.40 5.84 -4.84
N PHE A 89 5.23 6.11 -6.13
CA PHE A 89 6.32 6.55 -7.01
C PHE A 89 6.39 8.07 -7.17
N LYS A 90 5.27 8.79 -6.95
CA LYS A 90 5.21 10.25 -7.04
C LYS A 90 4.75 10.84 -5.72
N PHE A 91 5.35 11.96 -5.34
CA PHE A 91 5.04 12.61 -4.06
C PHE A 91 3.57 13.00 -3.91
N ARG A 92 2.93 13.44 -5.00
CA ARG A 92 1.51 13.83 -4.99
C ARG A 92 0.56 12.68 -4.64
N ASP A 93 1.01 11.43 -4.75
CA ASP A 93 0.16 10.26 -4.52
C ASP A 93 0.05 9.86 -3.04
N ILE A 94 0.73 10.56 -2.12
CA ILE A 94 0.77 10.18 -0.69
C ILE A 94 -0.51 10.49 0.09
N PHE A 95 -1.40 11.33 -0.45
CA PHE A 95 -2.57 11.85 0.25
C PHE A 95 -3.71 10.83 0.34
N VAL A 96 -3.48 9.77 1.12
CA VAL A 96 -4.46 8.69 1.39
C VAL A 96 -5.12 8.87 2.75
N SER A 97 -4.33 9.29 3.74
CA SER A 97 -4.73 9.30 5.15
C SER A 97 -6.05 10.03 5.41
N PRO A 98 -6.30 11.24 4.89
CA PRO A 98 -7.53 11.98 5.22
C PRO A 98 -8.81 11.29 4.76
N VAL A 99 -8.73 10.47 3.71
CA VAL A 99 -9.88 9.78 3.09
C VAL A 99 -10.10 8.44 3.74
N CYS A 100 -9.04 7.67 3.99
CA CYS A 100 -9.18 6.25 4.30
C CYS A 100 -9.16 5.91 5.78
N VAL A 101 -8.53 6.73 6.64
CA VAL A 101 -8.26 6.35 8.03
C VAL A 101 -8.60 7.46 9.00
N GLU A 102 -9.04 7.08 10.21
CA GLU A 102 -9.27 8.02 11.29
C GLU A 102 -7.94 8.55 11.79
N ARG A 103 -7.73 9.86 11.61
CA ARG A 103 -6.41 10.46 11.74
C ARG A 103 -5.97 10.44 13.20
N GLU A 104 -6.87 10.79 14.11
CA GLU A 104 -6.60 10.86 15.54
C GLU A 104 -6.24 9.51 16.16
N GLN A 105 -6.62 8.40 15.52
CA GLN A 105 -6.32 7.04 15.97
C GLN A 105 -4.98 6.50 15.44
N LEU A 106 -4.36 7.18 14.46
CA LEU A 106 -3.06 6.79 13.92
C LEU A 106 -1.94 7.09 14.92
N HIS A 107 -1.10 6.10 15.20
CA HIS A 107 0.15 6.28 15.94
C HIS A 107 1.36 6.37 14.99
N VAL A 108 1.33 5.61 13.90
CA VAL A 108 2.44 5.52 12.96
C VAL A 108 1.95 5.75 11.55
N VAL A 109 2.60 6.68 10.84
CA VAL A 109 2.41 6.88 9.40
C VAL A 109 3.75 6.78 8.69
N GLU A 110 3.86 5.83 7.77
CA GLU A 110 5.02 5.66 6.92
C GLU A 110 4.71 5.99 5.47
N TYR A 111 5.47 6.93 4.91
CA TYR A 111 5.47 7.22 3.48
C TYR A 111 6.72 6.63 2.83
N HIS A 112 6.52 5.73 1.89
CA HIS A 112 7.58 5.05 1.16
C HIS A 112 7.62 5.61 -0.27
N TYR A 113 8.60 6.46 -0.54
CA TYR A 113 8.83 7.00 -1.89
C TYR A 113 9.77 6.08 -2.65
N MET A 114 9.25 5.48 -3.71
CA MET A 114 9.92 4.44 -4.47
C MET A 114 10.50 4.99 -5.77
N LYS A 115 11.78 4.69 -6.02
CA LYS A 115 12.46 4.93 -7.29
C LYS A 115 12.95 3.60 -7.87
N ARG A 116 12.66 3.37 -9.14
CA ARG A 116 13.20 2.22 -9.88
C ARG A 116 14.66 2.52 -10.22
N LEU A 117 15.54 1.61 -9.85
CA LEU A 117 16.94 1.58 -10.29
C LEU A 117 17.13 0.44 -11.30
N GLU A 118 18.36 0.28 -11.79
CA GLU A 118 18.75 -0.83 -12.65
C GLU A 118 18.55 -2.18 -11.97
N ASN A 119 18.61 -3.27 -12.75
CA ASN A 119 18.51 -4.65 -12.25
C ASN A 119 17.23 -4.97 -11.46
N LYS A 120 16.16 -4.19 -11.66
CA LYS A 120 14.89 -4.29 -10.94
C LYS A 120 15.04 -4.02 -9.43
N ILE A 121 16.06 -3.25 -9.04
CA ILE A 121 16.23 -2.77 -7.67
C ILE A 121 15.31 -1.57 -7.45
N MET A 122 14.72 -1.51 -6.27
CA MET A 122 13.88 -0.43 -5.79
C MET A 122 14.62 0.29 -4.69
N HIS A 123 14.88 1.59 -4.88
CA HIS A 123 15.33 2.47 -3.81
C HIS A 123 14.11 3.10 -3.14
N VAL A 124 14.05 3.05 -1.83
CA VAL A 124 12.91 3.49 -1.04
C VAL A 124 13.37 4.49 -0.01
N LYS A 125 12.92 5.74 -0.13
CA LYS A 125 12.99 6.71 0.95
C LYS A 125 11.79 6.50 1.86
N VAL A 126 12.03 6.09 3.09
CA VAL A 126 10.99 5.91 4.11
C VAL A 126 10.97 7.14 5.01
N SER A 127 9.81 7.80 5.09
CA SER A 127 9.53 8.83 6.07
C SER A 127 8.52 8.26 7.07
N ARG A 128 8.98 7.95 8.28
CA ARG A 128 8.15 7.44 9.37
C ARG A 128 7.86 8.58 10.34
N ASN A 129 6.59 8.88 10.53
CA ASN A 129 6.12 9.75 11.61
C ASN A 129 5.51 8.86 12.68
N GLU A 130 5.92 9.04 13.93
CA GLU A 130 5.49 8.26 15.07
C GLU A 130 5.09 9.19 16.21
N CYS A 131 3.85 9.06 16.66
CA CYS A 131 3.19 9.97 17.58
C CYS A 131 2.79 9.19 18.84
N THR A 132 3.17 9.71 20.00
CA THR A 132 3.03 9.02 21.29
C THR A 132 1.99 9.67 22.21
N GLY A 133 1.46 10.83 21.84
CA GLY A 133 0.48 11.57 22.60
C GLY A 133 -0.93 10.98 22.51
N GLU A 134 -1.76 11.39 23.46
CA GLU A 134 -3.17 11.00 23.54
C GLU A 134 -4.01 11.60 22.40
N VAL A 135 -5.21 11.06 22.20
CA VAL A 135 -6.17 11.54 21.20
C VAL A 135 -6.43 13.04 21.42
N GLY A 136 -6.37 13.86 20.35
CA GLY A 136 -6.52 15.32 20.42
C GLY A 136 -5.20 16.09 20.49
N ASP A 137 -4.18 15.55 21.18
CA ASP A 137 -2.84 16.17 21.28
C ASP A 137 -1.74 15.38 20.56
N ARG A 138 -2.11 14.24 19.96
CA ARG A 138 -1.20 13.27 19.37
C ARG A 138 -0.18 13.90 18.43
N TRP A 139 -0.62 14.83 17.58
CA TRP A 139 0.24 15.48 16.58
C TRP A 139 1.40 16.29 17.17
N LYS A 140 1.25 16.80 18.40
CA LYS A 140 2.27 17.61 19.07
C LYS A 140 3.51 16.79 19.45
N THR A 141 3.35 15.48 19.59
CA THR A 141 4.40 14.54 20.02
C THR A 141 5.06 13.79 18.87
N CYS A 142 4.66 14.08 17.63
CA CYS A 142 5.12 13.29 16.49
C CYS A 142 6.62 13.50 16.24
N THR A 143 7.37 12.40 16.28
CA THR A 143 8.76 12.36 15.83
C THR A 143 8.81 11.91 14.38
N LYS A 144 9.73 12.50 13.61
CA LYS A 144 9.94 12.14 12.20
C LYS A 144 11.30 11.50 12.03
N LYS A 145 11.33 10.30 11.47
CA LYS A 145 12.54 9.59 11.06
C LYS A 145 12.53 9.41 9.55
N VAL A 146 13.67 9.67 8.93
CA VAL A 146 13.86 9.47 7.49
C VAL A 146 15.05 8.54 7.29
N PHE A 147 14.86 7.47 6.54
CA PHE A 147 15.91 6.51 6.21
C PHE A 147 15.68 5.92 4.82
N TYR A 148 16.71 5.29 4.29
CA TYR A 148 16.71 4.72 2.95
C TYR A 148 16.82 3.21 3.03
N LYS A 149 16.06 2.52 2.19
CA LYS A 149 16.09 1.07 2.07
C LYS A 149 16.07 0.66 0.61
N TYR A 150 16.43 -0.60 0.38
CA TYR A 150 16.44 -1.22 -0.92
C TYR A 150 15.71 -2.55 -0.88
N PHE A 151 14.99 -2.87 -1.95
CA PHE A 151 14.44 -4.19 -2.19
C PHE A 151 14.50 -4.52 -3.68
N ARG A 152 14.38 -5.80 -4.06
CA ARG A 152 14.28 -6.20 -5.47
C ARG A 152 12.83 -6.45 -5.84
N LYS A 153 12.38 -6.05 -7.04
CA LYS A 153 11.00 -6.25 -7.49
C LYS A 153 10.57 -7.72 -7.29
N GLY A 154 9.50 -7.94 -6.52
CA GLY A 154 9.00 -9.27 -6.15
C GLY A 154 9.60 -9.86 -4.87
N GLN A 155 10.41 -9.11 -4.14
CA GLN A 155 11.00 -9.46 -2.83
C GLN A 155 10.81 -8.31 -1.84
N GLU A 156 9.58 -7.79 -1.77
CA GLU A 156 9.22 -6.67 -0.89
C GLU A 156 9.16 -7.06 0.59
N ASP A 157 9.22 -8.35 0.89
CA ASP A 157 9.44 -8.88 2.22
C ASP A 157 10.86 -8.62 2.76
N ILE A 158 11.81 -8.29 1.88
CA ILE A 158 13.24 -8.14 2.22
C ILE A 158 13.69 -6.70 1.98
N TYR A 159 13.74 -5.91 3.05
CA TYR A 159 14.28 -4.54 3.05
C TYR A 159 15.69 -4.52 3.62
N VAL A 160 16.65 -3.99 2.87
CA VAL A 160 18.06 -3.85 3.32
C VAL A 160 18.52 -2.41 3.25
N ASP A 161 19.54 -2.05 4.04
CA ASP A 161 20.09 -0.69 4.09
C ASP A 161 20.99 -0.33 2.90
N LYS A 162 21.60 -1.33 2.27
CA LYS A 162 22.51 -1.17 1.14
C LYS A 162 22.15 -2.14 0.00
N PRO A 163 22.21 -1.73 -1.27
CA PRO A 163 21.77 -2.57 -2.39
C PRO A 163 22.60 -3.85 -2.57
N GLU A 164 23.87 -3.86 -2.14
CA GLU A 164 24.78 -5.02 -2.20
C GLU A 164 24.34 -6.16 -1.27
N LEU A 165 23.54 -5.83 -0.24
CA LEU A 165 22.98 -6.81 0.70
C LEU A 165 21.72 -7.50 0.16
N LEU A 166 21.26 -7.13 -1.04
CA LEU A 166 20.08 -7.77 -1.63
C LEU A 166 20.39 -9.21 -2.03
N PRO A 167 19.56 -10.18 -1.61
CA PRO A 167 19.75 -11.56 -2.02
C PRO A 167 19.70 -11.68 -3.55
N PRO A 168 20.33 -12.71 -4.14
CA PRO A 168 20.24 -12.98 -5.57
C PRO A 168 18.78 -13.15 -6.02
N LYS A 169 18.53 -12.96 -7.33
CA LYS A 169 17.17 -13.07 -7.87
C LYS A 169 16.69 -14.49 -7.58
N LYS A 170 15.55 -14.64 -6.90
CA LYS A 170 14.89 -15.95 -6.81
C LYS A 170 14.71 -16.45 -8.25
N GLN A 171 15.49 -17.45 -8.65
CA GLN A 171 15.28 -18.14 -9.91
C GLN A 171 13.92 -18.83 -9.78
N LYS A 172 13.01 -18.60 -10.73
CA LYS A 172 11.81 -19.43 -10.82
C LYS A 172 12.32 -20.85 -11.04
N ARG A 173 12.17 -21.74 -10.05
CA ARG A 173 12.37 -23.17 -10.26
C ARG A 173 11.45 -23.53 -11.44
N ARG A 174 12.03 -23.98 -12.56
CA ARG A 174 11.24 -24.63 -13.61
C ARG A 174 10.54 -25.82 -12.94
N PRO A 175 9.25 -26.05 -13.16
CA PRO A 175 8.67 -27.33 -12.77
C PRO A 175 9.50 -28.41 -13.47
N GLN A 176 10.16 -29.25 -12.68
CA GLN A 176 10.65 -30.54 -13.16
C GLN A 176 9.38 -31.35 -13.41
N TYR A 177 8.89 -31.32 -14.64
CA TYR A 177 8.00 -32.38 -15.11
C TYR A 177 8.89 -33.62 -15.22
N SER A 178 8.78 -34.50 -14.22
CA SER A 178 9.18 -35.90 -14.27
C SER A 178 7.98 -36.74 -14.68
#